data_AF-G5IBU9-F1
#
_entry.id   AF-G5IBU9-F1
#
_cell.length_a   1.000
_cell.length_b   1.000
_cell.length_c   1.000
_cell.angle_alpha   90.00
_cell.angle_beta   90.00
_cell.angle_gamma   90.00
#
_symmetry.space_group_name_H-M   'P 1'
#
loop_
_entity.id
_entity.type
_entity.pdbx_description
1 polymer ?
#
loop_
_entity_poly.entity_id
_entity_poly.type
_entity_poly.pdbx_seq_one_letter_code
_entity_poly.pdbx_strand_id
1 'polypeptide(L)' 'MKKVLNKIIKLSPVALVNMMAIMLVVENVNVACAWFMHQPEVPESAKKFIK' A
#
# COMPACT_ATOMS: atom_id res chain seq x y z
N MET A 1 19.18 1.94 15.95
CA MET A 1 19.21 1.69 14.49
C MET A 1 20.24 0.65 14.05
N LYS A 2 21.53 0.74 14.45
CA LYS A 2 22.60 -0.20 14.01
C LYS A 2 22.29 -1.71 14.21
N LYS A 3 21.64 -2.08 15.32
CA LYS A 3 21.23 -3.47 15.60
C LYS A 3 20.15 -4.00 14.64
N VAL A 4 19.23 -3.14 14.20
CA VAL A 4 18.15 -3.51 13.28
C VAL A 4 18.72 -3.65 11.87
N LEU A 5 19.58 -2.69 11.47
CA LEU A 5 20.27 -2.74 10.19
C LEU A 5 21.09 -4.03 10.06
N ASN A 6 21.90 -4.39 11.07
CA ASN A 6 22.66 -5.64 11.09
C ASN A 6 21.82 -6.92 11.01
N LYS A 7 20.53 -6.88 11.38
CA LYS A 7 19.63 -8.02 11.20
C LYS A 7 19.09 -8.09 9.77
N ILE A 8 18.75 -6.94 9.18
CA ILE A 8 18.22 -6.85 7.81
C ILE A 8 19.26 -7.30 6.79
N ILE A 9 20.53 -6.90 6.94
CA ILE A 9 21.62 -7.28 6.02
C ILE A 9 21.89 -8.81 6.04
N LYS A 10 21.47 -9.51 7.11
CA LYS A 10 21.64 -10.95 7.26
C LYS A 10 20.47 -11.76 6.69
N LEU A 11 19.40 -11.12 6.21
CA LEU A 11 18.27 -11.80 5.60
C LEU A 11 18.59 -12.22 4.16
N SER A 12 18.01 -13.33 3.73
CA SER A 12 18.13 -13.74 2.33
C SER A 12 17.39 -12.75 1.42
N PRO A 13 17.79 -12.61 0.14
CA PRO A 13 17.07 -11.78 -0.82
C PRO A 13 15.58 -12.13 -0.91
N VAL A 14 15.23 -13.42 -0.85
CA VAL A 14 13.84 -13.89 -0.87
C VAL A 14 13.06 -13.41 0.35
N ALA A 15 13.66 -13.47 1.55
CA ALA A 15 13.02 -12.99 2.77
C ALA A 15 12.79 -11.46 2.72
N LEU A 16 13.73 -10.70 2.16
CA LEU A 16 13.58 -9.26 1.96
C LEU A 16 12.42 -8.94 1.01
N VAL A 17 12.35 -9.61 -0.14
CA VAL A 17 11.27 -9.41 -1.12
C VAL A 17 9.91 -9.78 -0.52
N ASN A 18 9.81 -10.87 0.24
CA ASN A 18 8.55 -11.25 0.91
C ASN A 18 8.10 -10.22 1.94
N MET A 19 9.02 -9.65 2.73
CA MET A 19 8.68 -8.58 3.67
C MET A 19 8.20 -7.32 2.94
N MET A 20 8.85 -6.95 1.83
CA MET A 20 8.43 -5.81 1.01
C MET A 20 7.05 -6.05 0.39
N ALA A 21 6.74 -7.27 -0.06
CA ALA A 21 5.42 -7.63 -0.57
C ALA A 21 4.34 -7.47 0.50
N ILE A 22 4.60 -7.88 1.75
CA ILE A 22 3.66 -7.69 2.86
C ILE A 22 3.47 -6.19 3.16
N MET A 23 4.55 -5.41 3.20
CA MET A 23 4.46 -3.96 3.41
C MET A 23 3.61 -3.29 2.33
N LEU A 24 3.79 -3.67 1.06
CA LEU A 24 3.00 -3.13 -0.05
C LEU A 24 1.51 -3.44 0.10
N VAL A 25 1.14 -4.64 0.56
CA VAL A 25 -0.26 -5.00 0.82
C VAL A 25 -0.85 -4.13 1.93
N VAL A 26 -0.11 -3.92 3.03
CA VAL A 26 -0.57 -3.08 4.15
C VAL A 26 -0.75 -1.63 3.70
N GLU A 27 0.20 -1.08 2.94
CA GLU A 27 0.08 0.27 2.38
C GLU A 27 -1.12 0.40 1.46
N ASN A 28 -1.31 -0.54 0.52
CA ASN A 28 -2.44 -0.49 -0.41
C ASN A 28 -3.80 -0.55 0.29
N VAL A 29 -3.96 -1.41 1.31
CA VAL A 29 -5.23 -1.50 2.04
C VAL A 29 -5.53 -0.21 2.77
N ASN A 30 -4.54 0.37 3.45
CA ASN A 30 -4.72 1.63 4.18
C ASN A 30 -5.01 2.80 3.23
N VAL A 31 -4.30 2.88 2.11
CA VAL A 31 -4.51 3.91 1.09
C VAL A 31 -5.87 3.75 0.42
N ALA A 32 -6.31 2.53 0.14
CA ALA A 32 -7.64 2.27 -0.42
C ALA A 32 -8.76 2.66 0.55
N CYS A 33 -8.63 2.34 1.84
CA CYS A 33 -9.59 2.77 2.85
C CYS A 33 -9.61 4.30 3.01
N ALA A 34 -8.43 4.94 3.04
CA ALA A 34 -8.34 6.40 3.08
C ALA A 34 -8.99 7.05 1.85
N TRP A 35 -8.76 6.47 0.67
CA TRP A 35 -9.35 6.92 -0.58
C TRP A 35 -10.87 6.76 -0.57
N PHE A 36 -11.40 5.64 -0.08
CA PHE A 36 -12.84 5.42 0.05
C PHE A 36 -13.50 6.45 0.97
N MET A 37 -12.88 6.72 2.13
CA MET A 37 -13.39 7.70 3.09
C MET A 37 -13.34 9.14 2.58
N HIS A 38 -12.36 9.45 1.71
CA HIS A 38 -12.19 10.78 1.11
C HIS A 38 -12.55 10.80 -0.37
N GLN A 39 -13.38 9.85 -0.82
CA GLN A 39 -13.72 9.78 -2.23
C GLN A 39 -14.56 11.01 -2.59
N PRO A 40 -14.13 11.81 -3.59
CA PRO A 40 -14.92 12.96 -4.01
C PRO A 40 -16.22 12.48 -4.65
N GLU A 41 -17.26 13.31 -4.57
CA GLU A 41 -18.49 13.05 -5.30
C GLU A 41 -18.21 12.92 -6.80
N VAL A 42 -18.92 11.99 -7.45
CA VAL A 42 -18.79 11.81 -8.89
C VAL A 42 -19.24 13.10 -9.59
N PRO A 43 -18.39 13.73 -10.42
CA PRO A 43 -18.75 14.96 -11.09
C PRO A 43 -19.96 14.75 -12.01
N GLU A 44 -20.81 15.77 -12.12
CA GLU A 44 -22.08 15.71 -12.88
C GLU A 44 -21.87 15.23 -14.32
N SER A 45 -20.79 15.70 -14.97
CA SER A 45 -20.41 15.32 -16.33
C SER A 45 -20.05 13.84 -16.50
N ALA A 46 -19.68 13.17 -15.39
CA ALA A 46 -19.32 11.75 -15.37
C ALA A 46 -20.48 10.84 -14.96
N LYS A 47 -21.56 11.38 -14.35
CA LYS A 47 -22.74 10.59 -13.95
C LYS A 47 -23.37 9.83 -15.13
N LYS A 48 -23.29 10.39 -16.35
CA LYS A 48 -23.77 9.74 -17.59
C LYS A 48 -23.07 8.42 -17.94
N PHE A 49 -21.94 8.11 -17.32
CA PHE A 49 -21.20 6.86 -17.53
C PHE A 49 -21.49 5.80 -16.46
N ILE A 50 -22.23 6.15 -15.39
CA ILE A 50 -22.72 5.18 -14.42
C ILE A 50 -23.87 4.42 -15.10
N LYS A 51 -23.70 3.10 -15.29
CA LYS A 51 -24.73 2.21 -15.85
C LYS A 51 -25.74 1.80 -14.79
#